data_AF-A0A9D3W6I6-F1
#
_entry.id   AF-A0A9D3W6I6-F1
#
_cell.length_a   1.000
_cell.length_b   1.000
_cell.length_c   1.000
_cell.angle_alpha   90.00
_cell.angle_beta   90.00
_cell.angle_gamma   90.00
#
_symmetry.space_group_name_H-M   'P 1'
#
loop_
_entity.id
_entity.type
_entity.pdbx_description
1 polymer ?
#
loop_
_entity_poly.entity_id
_entity_poly.type
_entity_poly.pdbx_seq_one_letter_code
_entity_poly.pdbx_strand_id
1 'polypeptide(L)'
;MTPYEGYGMEDRGWRLMGSATCHRCHNGAESREHVFREFPIAKETWAKLGSNWTIQEGNTDFKDWLNNIFESNSLNQCKVIACALWVLWNIRNIFIHEGEVKFGSQTVDFVRNYIKELDGLSTCLPFISREANKVAHLIAKEGLQKRETTYLLNMVPTGAEEALIEDRQWTDSSRG
;
A
#
# COMPACT_ATOMS: atom_id res chain seq x y z
N MET A 1 35.96 -4.19 -25.13
CA MET A 1 35.85 -5.34 -24.21
C MET A 1 35.63 -4.76 -22.82
N THR A 2 34.36 -4.62 -22.42
CA THR A 2 33.98 -4.25 -21.05
C THR A 2 34.08 -5.48 -20.16
N PRO A 3 34.14 -5.29 -18.83
CA PRO A 3 32.94 -5.64 -18.09
C PRO A 3 32.54 -4.57 -17.06
N TYR A 4 31.24 -4.31 -17.07
CA TYR A 4 30.49 -3.64 -16.03
C TYR A 4 30.40 -4.56 -14.80
N GLU A 5 30.86 -4.11 -13.63
CA GLU A 5 30.45 -4.69 -12.35
C GLU A 5 29.51 -3.70 -11.66
N GLY A 6 28.28 -4.18 -11.44
CA GLY A 6 27.14 -3.39 -11.01
C GLY A 6 27.27 -2.92 -9.57
N TYR A 7 27.34 -1.60 -9.40
CA TYR A 7 26.89 -0.96 -8.17
C TYR A 7 25.37 -1.07 -8.10
N GLY A 8 24.88 -2.09 -7.40
CA GLY A 8 23.51 -2.19 -6.94
C GLY A 8 23.18 -1.02 -6.02
N MET A 9 22.70 0.07 -6.60
CA MET A 9 22.08 1.17 -5.87
C MET A 9 20.67 0.76 -5.49
N GLU A 10 20.46 0.06 -4.38
CA GLU A 10 19.09 -0.11 -3.83
C GLU A 10 19.02 -0.41 -2.32
N ASP A 11 19.93 0.14 -1.50
CA ASP A 11 19.92 -0.07 -0.03
C ASP A 11 19.90 1.24 0.81
N ARG A 12 19.33 2.31 0.25
CA ARG A 12 19.25 3.63 0.92
C ARG A 12 17.87 3.99 1.47
N GLY A 13 17.05 2.98 1.81
CA GLY A 13 15.69 3.20 2.31
C GLY A 13 15.38 2.76 3.74
N TRP A 14 16.23 1.94 4.40
CA TRP A 14 15.81 1.24 5.64
C TRP A 14 16.61 1.51 6.92
N ARG A 15 17.74 2.23 6.89
CA ARG A 15 18.56 2.40 8.11
C ARG A 15 17.94 3.40 9.09
N LEU A 16 16.98 2.94 9.88
CA LEU A 16 16.69 3.51 11.20
C LEU A 16 17.52 2.73 12.25
N MET A 17 18.60 3.37 12.69
CA MET A 17 19.43 3.07 13.88
C MET A 17 20.05 1.66 14.01
N GLY A 18 21.29 1.54 13.53
CA GLY A 18 22.46 1.10 14.32
C GLY A 18 22.58 -0.34 14.85
N SER A 19 21.52 -1.13 14.91
CA SER A 19 21.58 -2.52 15.38
C SER A 19 21.50 -3.48 14.19
N ALA A 20 22.52 -4.32 14.03
CA ALA A 20 22.50 -5.45 13.10
C ALA A 20 21.56 -6.60 13.57
N THR A 21 20.76 -6.35 14.61
CA THR A 21 19.84 -7.33 15.19
C THR A 21 18.44 -6.75 15.33
N CYS A 22 17.42 -7.53 15.00
CA CYS A 22 16.03 -7.15 15.20
C CYS A 22 15.77 -6.86 16.68
N HIS A 23 15.26 -5.67 16.99
CA HIS A 23 14.99 -5.21 18.37
C HIS A 23 13.95 -6.04 19.12
N ARG A 24 13.24 -6.94 18.41
CA ARG A 24 12.11 -7.69 18.95
C ARG A 24 12.38 -9.18 19.14
N CYS A 25 13.08 -9.82 18.19
CA CYS A 25 13.40 -11.24 18.28
C CYS A 25 14.87 -11.49 18.68
N HIS A 26 15.72 -10.45 18.63
CA HIS A 26 17.17 -10.53 18.85
C HIS A 26 17.88 -11.59 18.00
N ASN A 27 17.24 -12.07 16.94
CA ASN A 27 17.73 -13.17 16.12
C ASN A 27 17.84 -12.72 14.66
N GLY A 28 19.06 -12.34 14.27
CA GLY A 28 19.37 -11.90 12.91
C GLY A 28 19.09 -10.42 12.64
N ALA A 29 19.55 -9.94 11.48
CA ALA A 29 19.38 -8.57 11.04
C ALA A 29 17.92 -8.26 10.70
N GLU A 30 17.48 -7.05 11.03
CA GLU A 30 16.15 -6.58 10.65
C GLU A 30 16.11 -6.26 9.16
N SER A 31 15.61 -7.21 8.36
CA SER A 31 15.36 -7.03 6.92
C SER A 31 13.86 -6.93 6.62
N ARG A 32 13.51 -6.62 5.37
CA ARG A 32 12.10 -6.54 4.93
C ARG A 32 11.46 -7.93 4.95
N GLU A 33 12.21 -8.93 4.52
CA GLU A 33 11.87 -10.36 4.59
C GLU A 33 11.66 -10.75 6.06
N HIS A 34 12.55 -10.30 6.95
CA HIS A 34 12.39 -10.55 8.37
C HIS A 34 11.05 -10.01 8.89
N VAL A 35 10.77 -8.72 8.70
CA VAL A 35 9.55 -8.06 9.21
C VAL A 35 8.26 -8.67 8.65
N PHE A 36 8.24 -8.99 7.35
CA PHE A 36 7.00 -9.39 6.66
C PHE A 36 6.81 -10.90 6.50
N ARG A 37 7.87 -11.72 6.57
CA ARG A 37 7.80 -13.18 6.35
C ARG A 37 8.25 -13.97 7.57
N GLU A 38 9.37 -13.60 8.18
CA GLU A 38 10.03 -14.46 9.16
C GLU A 38 9.64 -14.14 10.60
N PHE A 39 9.21 -12.91 10.83
CA PHE A 39 8.80 -12.40 12.12
C PHE A 39 7.65 -13.24 12.70
N PRO A 40 7.73 -13.71 13.98
CA PRO A 40 6.75 -14.65 14.52
C PRO A 40 5.29 -14.21 14.38
N ILE A 41 5.03 -12.91 14.55
CA ILE A 41 3.68 -12.34 14.38
C ILE A 41 3.25 -12.33 12.92
N ALA A 42 4.18 -12.11 11.98
CA ALA A 42 3.87 -12.21 10.57
C ALA A 42 3.45 -13.64 10.24
N LYS A 43 4.23 -14.65 10.64
CA LYS A 43 3.90 -16.07 10.45
C LYS A 43 2.53 -16.43 11.02
N GLU A 44 2.25 -16.03 12.26
CA GLU A 44 0.95 -16.25 12.90
C GLU A 44 -0.20 -15.57 12.15
N THR A 45 0.00 -14.31 11.74
CA THR A 45 -0.99 -13.51 11.01
C THR A 45 -1.33 -14.18 9.68
N TRP A 46 -0.33 -14.58 8.90
CA TRP A 46 -0.54 -15.24 7.62
C TRP A 46 -1.23 -16.61 7.77
N ALA A 47 -0.79 -17.43 8.73
CA ALA A 47 -1.44 -18.71 9.00
C ALA A 47 -2.93 -18.55 9.32
N LYS A 48 -3.29 -17.54 10.12
CA LYS A 48 -4.68 -17.26 10.51
C LYS A 48 -5.52 -16.59 9.40
N LEU A 49 -4.88 -15.92 8.44
CA LEU A 49 -5.56 -15.34 7.27
C LEU A 49 -5.82 -16.38 6.16
N GLY A 50 -5.48 -17.66 6.37
CA GLY A 50 -5.70 -18.73 5.39
C GLY A 50 -4.68 -18.72 4.26
N SER A 51 -3.52 -18.12 4.50
CA SER A 51 -2.48 -17.85 3.52
C SER A 51 -1.37 -18.89 3.61
N ASN A 52 -1.54 -20.04 2.94
CA ASN A 52 -0.55 -21.14 2.92
C ASN A 52 0.72 -20.84 2.08
N TRP A 53 0.83 -19.65 1.49
CA TRP A 53 1.95 -19.22 0.63
C TRP A 53 3.21 -18.77 1.39
N THR A 54 3.16 -18.72 2.72
CA THR A 54 4.33 -18.46 3.56
C THR A 54 5.40 -19.55 3.52
N ILE A 55 5.14 -20.66 2.81
CA ILE A 55 6.01 -21.83 2.68
C ILE A 55 6.54 -21.99 1.23
N GLN A 56 6.64 -20.91 0.45
CA GLN A 56 7.60 -20.94 -0.66
C GLN A 56 8.98 -20.63 -0.07
N GLU A 57 9.64 -21.67 0.43
CA GLU A 57 11.01 -21.67 1.01
C GLU A 57 12.12 -21.37 -0.03
N GLY A 58 11.75 -20.79 -1.18
CA GLY A 58 12.69 -20.40 -2.22
C GLY A 58 13.33 -19.04 -1.93
N ASN A 59 14.60 -18.91 -2.32
CA ASN A 59 15.39 -17.68 -2.34
C ASN A 59 14.87 -16.67 -3.40
N THR A 60 13.57 -16.41 -3.43
CA THR A 60 12.94 -15.44 -4.32
C THR A 60 13.08 -14.06 -3.72
N ASP A 61 13.51 -13.09 -4.52
CA ASP A 61 13.56 -11.69 -4.15
C ASP A 61 12.22 -11.20 -3.55
N PHE A 62 12.28 -10.28 -2.61
CA PHE A 62 11.09 -9.78 -1.90
C PHE A 62 10.09 -9.13 -2.85
N LYS A 63 10.55 -8.41 -3.89
CA LYS A 63 9.67 -7.79 -4.89
C LYS A 63 8.99 -8.86 -5.74
N ASP A 64 9.73 -9.85 -6.21
CA ASP A 64 9.18 -10.96 -7.00
C ASP A 64 8.15 -11.76 -6.20
N TRP A 65 8.45 -12.01 -4.93
CA TRP A 65 7.51 -12.64 -4.01
C TRP A 65 6.21 -11.82 -3.86
N LEU A 66 6.32 -10.51 -3.65
CA LEU A 66 5.16 -9.61 -3.58
C LEU A 66 4.35 -9.63 -4.88
N ASN A 67 5.01 -9.49 -6.03
CA ASN A 67 4.35 -9.49 -7.34
C ASN A 67 3.60 -10.80 -7.57
N ASN A 68 4.25 -11.94 -7.34
CA ASN A 68 3.63 -13.26 -7.46
C ASN A 68 2.39 -13.40 -6.56
N ILE A 69 2.44 -12.85 -5.35
CA ILE A 69 1.29 -12.84 -4.44
C ILE A 69 0.14 -12.02 -5.04
N PHE A 70 0.40 -10.79 -5.49
CA PHE A 70 -0.66 -9.94 -6.03
C PHE A 70 -1.23 -10.47 -7.36
N GLU A 71 -0.42 -11.11 -8.19
CA GLU A 71 -0.85 -11.71 -9.46
C GLU A 71 -1.65 -13.00 -9.27
N SER A 72 -1.31 -13.80 -8.25
CA SER A 72 -1.95 -15.10 -8.00
C SER A 72 -3.24 -15.00 -7.18
N ASN A 73 -3.66 -13.80 -6.78
CA ASN A 73 -4.76 -13.61 -5.84
C ASN A 73 -5.85 -12.68 -6.40
N SER A 74 -7.09 -12.91 -5.97
CA SER A 74 -8.20 -12.02 -6.31
C SER A 74 -8.00 -10.63 -5.70
N LEU A 75 -8.63 -9.60 -6.29
CA LEU A 75 -8.57 -8.23 -5.75
C LEU A 75 -8.96 -8.15 -4.26
N ASN A 76 -9.98 -8.92 -3.84
CA ASN A 76 -10.40 -8.97 -2.44
C ASN A 76 -9.30 -9.54 -1.53
N GLN A 77 -8.64 -10.60 -1.98
CA GLN A 77 -7.53 -11.18 -1.24
C GLN A 77 -6.31 -10.25 -1.24
N CYS A 78 -6.03 -9.56 -2.35
CA CYS A 78 -4.99 -8.54 -2.44
C CYS A 78 -5.23 -7.37 -1.48
N LYS A 79 -6.48 -6.94 -1.28
CA LYS A 79 -6.83 -5.93 -0.25
C LYS A 79 -6.48 -6.41 1.16
N VAL A 80 -6.84 -7.65 1.49
CA VAL A 80 -6.52 -8.28 2.79
C VAL A 80 -5.01 -8.33 3.00
N ILE A 81 -4.26 -8.75 1.97
CA ILE A 81 -2.80 -8.87 2.01
C ILE A 81 -2.15 -7.49 2.17
N ALA A 82 -2.55 -6.49 1.39
CA ALA A 82 -2.04 -5.12 1.50
C ALA A 82 -2.31 -4.53 2.88
N CYS A 83 -3.52 -4.75 3.43
CA CYS A 83 -3.84 -4.31 4.79
C CYS A 83 -2.98 -5.04 5.83
N ALA A 84 -2.80 -6.35 5.72
CA ALA A 84 -1.95 -7.10 6.64
C ALA A 84 -0.49 -6.61 6.61
N LEU A 85 0.08 -6.34 5.43
CA LEU A 85 1.42 -5.75 5.29
C LEU A 85 1.51 -4.39 6.00
N TRP A 86 0.53 -3.51 5.78
CA TRP A 86 0.49 -2.21 6.45
C TRP A 86 0.37 -2.34 7.98
N VAL A 87 -0.44 -3.27 8.49
CA VAL A 87 -0.58 -3.50 9.92
C VAL A 87 0.71 -4.07 10.53
N LEU A 88 1.35 -5.05 9.89
CA LEU A 88 2.62 -5.61 10.36
C LEU A 88 3.70 -4.53 10.43
N TRP A 89 3.75 -3.67 9.42
CA TRP A 89 4.60 -2.50 9.41
C TRP A 89 4.29 -1.53 10.57
N ASN A 90 3.01 -1.21 10.77
CA ASN A 90 2.57 -0.31 11.82
C ASN A 90 2.94 -0.86 13.22
N ILE A 91 2.70 -2.15 13.46
CA ILE A 91 3.06 -2.84 14.70
C ILE A 91 4.57 -2.76 14.98
N ARG A 92 5.40 -2.94 13.95
CA ARG A 92 6.86 -2.78 14.09
C ARG A 92 7.21 -1.34 14.50
N ASN A 93 6.57 -0.34 13.89
CA ASN A 93 6.84 1.06 14.22
C ASN A 93 6.36 1.44 15.62
N ILE A 94 5.17 1.01 16.04
CA ILE A 94 4.68 1.18 17.40
C ILE A 94 5.69 0.57 18.39
N PHE A 95 6.14 -0.66 18.14
CA PHE A 95 7.09 -1.31 19.03
C PHE A 95 8.40 -0.51 19.17
N ILE A 96 8.90 0.09 18.09
CA ILE A 96 10.17 0.82 18.12
C ILE A 96 10.05 2.21 18.76
N HIS A 97 8.90 2.86 18.61
CA HIS A 97 8.70 4.20 19.17
C HIS A 97 8.11 4.18 20.58
N GLU A 98 7.26 3.22 20.89
CA GLU A 98 6.48 3.16 22.13
C GLU A 98 6.86 1.96 23.02
N GLY A 99 7.59 0.96 22.49
CA GLY A 99 7.97 -0.24 23.23
C GLY A 99 6.84 -1.26 23.41
N GLU A 100 5.65 -1.01 22.87
CA GLU A 100 4.48 -1.86 23.08
C GLU A 100 4.50 -3.15 22.24
N VAL A 101 4.16 -4.28 22.88
CA VAL A 101 4.09 -5.59 22.24
C VAL A 101 2.64 -5.93 21.90
N LYS A 102 2.33 -6.01 20.60
CA LYS A 102 1.03 -6.53 20.09
C LYS A 102 1.13 -7.99 19.64
N PHE A 103 0.06 -8.77 19.77
CA PHE A 103 0.02 -10.19 19.42
C PHE A 103 -0.62 -10.47 18.05
N GLY A 104 -0.24 -11.56 17.37
CA GLY A 104 -0.75 -11.90 16.04
C GLY A 104 -2.26 -12.16 16.00
N SER A 105 -2.86 -12.67 17.08
CA SER A 105 -4.32 -12.76 17.22
C SER A 105 -5.00 -11.39 17.10
N GLN A 106 -4.51 -10.40 17.85
CA GLN A 106 -5.04 -9.03 17.81
C GLN A 106 -4.85 -8.39 16.43
N THR A 107 -3.71 -8.67 15.78
CA THR A 107 -3.42 -8.23 14.41
C THR A 107 -4.47 -8.74 13.42
N VAL A 108 -4.80 -10.02 13.49
CA VAL A 108 -5.74 -10.64 12.55
C VAL A 108 -7.16 -10.08 12.75
N ASP A 109 -7.58 -9.91 14.00
CA ASP A 109 -8.88 -9.32 14.31
C ASP A 109 -8.97 -7.87 13.83
N PHE A 110 -7.89 -7.10 14.02
CA PHE A 110 -7.77 -5.74 13.48
C PHE A 110 -7.89 -5.73 11.95
N VAL A 111 -7.12 -6.57 11.24
CA VAL A 111 -7.16 -6.65 9.77
C VAL A 111 -8.58 -7.00 9.29
N ARG A 112 -9.23 -7.99 9.90
CA ARG A 112 -10.59 -8.40 9.50
C ARG A 112 -11.62 -7.30 9.74
N ASN A 113 -11.56 -6.63 10.89
CA ASN A 113 -12.49 -5.55 11.21
C ASN A 113 -12.26 -4.34 10.28
N TYR A 114 -11.01 -3.98 10.04
CA TYR A 114 -10.66 -2.89 9.15
C TYR A 114 -11.10 -3.15 7.70
N ILE A 115 -10.95 -4.37 7.18
CA ILE A 115 -11.48 -4.73 5.86
C ILE A 115 -13.00 -4.60 5.81
N LYS A 116 -13.73 -5.05 6.84
CA LYS A 116 -15.18 -4.88 6.91
C LYS A 116 -15.60 -3.41 6.90
N GLU A 117 -14.87 -2.56 7.64
CA GLU A 117 -15.08 -1.11 7.63
C GLU A 117 -14.82 -0.52 6.24
N LEU A 118 -13.72 -0.90 5.58
CA LEU A 118 -13.40 -0.44 4.23
C LEU A 118 -14.44 -0.86 3.19
N ASP A 119 -14.94 -2.09 3.27
CA ASP A 119 -15.99 -2.57 2.38
C ASP A 119 -17.31 -1.81 2.65
N GLY A 120 -17.64 -1.57 3.92
CA GLY A 120 -18.78 -0.72 4.31
C GLY A 120 -18.65 0.72 3.77
N LEU A 121 -17.47 1.33 3.88
CA LEU A 121 -17.20 2.66 3.35
C LEU A 121 -17.27 2.68 1.82
N SER A 122 -16.78 1.65 1.14
CA SER A 122 -16.84 1.54 -0.32
C SER A 122 -18.27 1.51 -0.84
N THR A 123 -19.24 1.05 -0.03
CA THR A 123 -20.67 1.12 -0.37
C THR A 123 -21.30 2.47 -0.10
N CYS A 124 -20.76 3.25 0.83
CA CYS A 124 -21.30 4.56 1.22
C CYS A 124 -20.64 5.73 0.48
N LEU A 125 -19.42 5.55 0.01
CA LEU A 125 -18.63 6.57 -0.69
C LEU A 125 -18.37 6.10 -2.11
N PRO A 126 -18.97 6.74 -3.13
CA PRO A 126 -18.64 6.40 -4.50
C PRO A 126 -17.15 6.65 -4.73
N PHE A 127 -16.50 5.72 -5.42
CA PHE A 127 -15.13 5.93 -5.88
C PHE A 127 -15.10 7.16 -6.79
N ILE A 128 -14.37 8.20 -6.40
CA ILE A 128 -14.12 9.38 -7.23
C ILE A 128 -12.71 9.22 -7.80
N SER A 129 -12.62 9.15 -9.13
CA SER A 129 -11.31 9.08 -9.79
C SER A 129 -10.46 10.31 -9.43
N ARG A 130 -9.14 10.20 -9.56
CA ARG A 130 -8.26 11.34 -9.31
C ARG A 130 -8.56 12.48 -10.29
N GLU A 131 -8.95 12.12 -11.50
CA GLU A 131 -9.31 13.01 -12.59
C GLU A 131 -10.60 13.77 -12.26
N ALA A 132 -11.66 13.09 -11.84
CA ALA A 132 -12.88 13.71 -11.35
C ALA A 132 -12.60 14.65 -10.16
N ASN A 133 -11.76 14.23 -9.21
CA ASN A 133 -11.36 15.09 -8.08
C ASN A 133 -10.62 16.36 -8.53
N LYS A 134 -9.77 16.28 -9.57
CA LYS A 134 -9.11 17.46 -10.16
C LYS A 134 -10.12 18.39 -10.83
N VAL A 135 -11.05 17.84 -11.61
CA VAL A 135 -12.09 18.65 -12.27
C VAL A 135 -12.98 19.31 -11.23
N ALA A 136 -13.42 18.59 -10.19
CA ALA A 136 -14.17 19.16 -9.07
C ALA A 136 -13.43 20.33 -8.42
N HIS A 137 -12.14 20.16 -8.17
CA HIS A 137 -11.29 21.21 -7.60
C HIS A 137 -11.20 22.44 -8.52
N LEU A 138 -11.03 22.25 -9.83
CA LEU A 138 -10.97 23.35 -10.80
C LEU A 138 -12.31 24.10 -10.87
N ILE A 139 -13.43 23.37 -10.95
CA ILE A 139 -14.78 23.95 -10.97
C ILE A 139 -15.04 24.76 -9.68
N ALA A 140 -14.68 24.22 -8.52
CA ALA A 140 -14.83 24.93 -7.24
C ALA A 140 -13.95 26.19 -7.18
N LYS A 141 -12.70 26.10 -7.63
CA LYS A 141 -11.75 27.22 -7.66
C LYS A 141 -12.24 28.34 -8.59
N GLU A 142 -12.71 27.99 -9.79
CA GLU A 142 -13.22 28.94 -10.76
C GLU A 142 -14.53 29.57 -10.29
N GLY A 143 -15.45 28.78 -9.72
CA GLY A 143 -16.68 29.27 -9.12
C GLY A 143 -16.43 30.27 -7.98
N LEU A 144 -15.45 30.00 -7.10
CA LEU A 144 -15.02 30.95 -6.07
C LEU A 144 -14.50 32.26 -6.67
N GLN A 145 -13.70 32.21 -7.74
CA GLN A 145 -13.20 33.42 -8.41
C GLN A 145 -14.33 34.23 -9.07
N LYS A 146 -15.31 33.53 -9.65
CA LYS A 146 -16.48 34.14 -10.30
C LYS A 146 -17.60 34.52 -9.34
N ARG A 147 -17.47 34.19 -8.05
CA ARG A 147 -18.52 34.34 -7.01
C ARG A 147 -19.81 33.59 -7.36
N GLU A 148 -19.68 32.46 -8.04
CA GLU A 148 -20.77 31.55 -8.40
C GLU A 148 -20.79 30.38 -7.43
N THR A 149 -21.97 29.82 -7.11
CA THR A 149 -22.11 28.70 -6.17
C THR A 149 -22.50 27.38 -6.84
N THR A 150 -22.55 27.34 -8.16
CA THR A 150 -22.97 26.18 -8.97
C THR A 150 -22.17 24.91 -8.64
N TYR A 151 -20.90 25.07 -8.24
CA TYR A 151 -20.01 23.99 -7.83
C TYR A 151 -20.47 23.24 -6.57
N LEU A 152 -21.41 23.79 -5.79
CA LEU A 152 -21.95 23.15 -4.58
C LEU A 152 -23.14 22.23 -4.87
N LEU A 153 -23.80 22.39 -6.01
CA LEU A 153 -25.06 21.71 -6.33
C LEU A 153 -24.89 20.55 -7.31
N ASN A 154 -23.87 20.61 -8.18
CA ASN A 154 -23.67 19.63 -9.24
C ASN A 154 -22.41 18.79 -8.99
N MET A 155 -22.52 17.48 -9.24
CA MET A 155 -21.34 16.63 -9.38
C MET A 155 -20.54 17.03 -10.63
N VAL A 156 -19.28 16.59 -10.70
CA VAL A 156 -18.44 16.77 -11.88
C VAL A 156 -19.15 16.18 -13.10
N PRO A 157 -19.34 16.95 -14.18
CA PRO A 157 -19.92 16.42 -15.42
C PRO A 157 -19.01 15.32 -15.98
N THR A 158 -19.58 14.17 -16.34
CA THR A 158 -18.84 13.00 -16.86
C THR A 158 -17.98 13.37 -18.08
N GLY A 159 -18.51 14.19 -18.99
CA GLY A 159 -17.75 14.65 -20.17
C GLY A 159 -16.55 15.55 -19.84
N ALA A 160 -16.54 16.23 -18.68
CA ALA A 160 -15.39 17.04 -18.25
C ALA A 160 -14.25 16.17 -17.68
N GLU A 161 -14.59 15.04 -17.08
CA GLU A 161 -13.60 14.03 -16.66
C GLU A 161 -12.96 13.35 -17.87
N GLU A 162 -13.77 12.91 -18.84
CA GLU A 162 -13.31 12.27 -20.08
C GLU A 162 -12.36 13.17 -20.87
N ALA A 163 -12.72 14.44 -21.06
CA ALA A 163 -11.87 15.41 -21.76
C ALA A 163 -10.50 15.60 -21.07
N LEU A 164 -10.44 15.53 -19.74
CA LEU A 164 -9.17 15.68 -19.00
C LEU A 164 -8.30 14.41 -19.10
N ILE A 165 -8.92 13.24 -19.19
CA ILE A 165 -8.23 11.96 -19.45
C ILE A 165 -7.63 11.98 -20.86
N GLU A 166 -8.40 12.40 -21.87
CA GLU A 166 -7.95 12.50 -23.26
C GLU A 166 -6.80 13.50 -23.42
N ASP A 167 -6.92 14.69 -22.82
CA ASP A 167 -5.86 15.72 -22.83
C ASP A 167 -4.54 15.16 -22.27
N ARG A 168 -4.63 14.44 -21.14
CA ARG A 168 -3.45 13.81 -20.54
C ARG A 168 -2.82 12.77 -21.46
N GLN A 169 -3.61 11.87 -22.04
CA GLN A 169 -3.12 10.86 -22.99
C GLN A 169 -2.46 11.50 -24.22
N TRP A 170 -3.01 12.60 -24.72
CA TRP A 170 -2.43 13.36 -25.83
C TRP A 170 -1.09 14.02 -25.43
N THR A 171 -1.01 14.63 -24.25
CA THR A 171 0.23 15.25 -23.76
C THR A 171 1.35 14.24 -23.53
N ASP A 172 1.02 13.04 -23.06
CA ASP A 172 1.98 11.95 -22.85
C ASP A 172 2.44 11.37 -24.20
N SER A 173 1.54 11.24 -25.19
CA SER A 173 1.87 10.78 -26.55
C SER A 173 2.71 11.79 -27.34
N SER A 174 2.55 13.08 -27.04
CA SER A 174 3.30 14.17 -27.70
C SER A 174 4.69 14.39 -27.11
N ARG A 175 5.03 13.69 -26.01
CA ARG A 175 6.33 13.74 -25.32
C ARG A 175 7.20 12.51 -25.58
N GLY A 176 6.68 11.51 -26.29
CA GLY A 176 7.38 10.28 -26.67
C GLY A 176 8.16 10.40 -27.97
#